data_AF-A0A933Y156-F1
#
_entry.id   AF-A0A933Y156-F1
#
_cell.length_a   1.000
_cell.length_b   1.000
_cell.length_c   1.000
_cell.angle_alpha   90.00
_cell.angle_beta   90.00
_cell.angle_gamma   90.00
#
_symmetry.space_group_name_H-M   'P 1'
#
loop_
_entity.id
_entity.type
_entity.pdbx_description
1 polymer ?
#
loop_
_entity_poly.entity_id
_entity_poly.type
_entity_poly.pdbx_seq_one_letter_code
_entity_poly.pdbx_strand_id
1 'polypeptide(L)'
;MEARTSSSLSSILGGTAIFVGAAGLLALLVPAFYEKRVAELKAERGWAATPLETNQTKSAQASRLKSYGWIDRTNGVVALPIERAMELVVAESAGVNGGEVKK
;
A
#
# COMPACT_ATOMS: atom_id res chain seq x y z
N MET A 1 62.96 -15.74 12.41
CA MET A 1 62.55 -16.49 11.21
C MET A 1 61.54 -17.52 11.66
N GLU A 2 60.25 -17.20 11.52
CA GLU A 2 59.31 -17.75 10.51
C GLU A 2 58.81 -19.16 10.93
N ALA A 3 57.54 -19.55 10.85
CA ALA A 3 56.29 -18.93 10.44
C ALA A 3 55.17 -19.68 11.20
N ARG A 4 54.20 -18.95 11.78
CA ARG A 4 53.08 -19.54 12.53
C ARG A 4 51.73 -19.02 12.03
N THR A 5 51.55 -19.01 10.72
CA THR A 5 50.34 -18.54 10.04
C THR A 5 49.99 -19.48 8.89
N SER A 6 49.43 -20.65 9.19
CA SER A 6 49.00 -21.61 8.15
C SER A 6 47.68 -22.35 8.42
N SER A 7 46.85 -21.94 9.38
CA SER A 7 45.53 -22.58 9.60
C SER A 7 44.29 -21.68 9.42
N SER A 8 44.46 -20.40 9.08
CA SER A 8 43.33 -19.47 8.87
C SER A 8 42.86 -19.35 7.42
N LEU A 9 43.60 -19.88 6.44
CA LEU A 9 43.26 -19.72 5.02
C LEU A 9 42.33 -20.83 4.50
N SER A 10 42.48 -22.07 4.98
CA SER A 10 41.66 -23.22 4.56
C SER A 10 40.26 -23.24 5.19
N SER A 11 40.11 -22.66 6.38
CA SER A 11 38.82 -22.56 7.09
C SER A 11 37.87 -21.54 6.44
N ILE A 12 38.41 -20.47 5.84
CA ILE A 12 37.62 -19.47 5.11
C ILE A 12 37.04 -20.07 3.81
N LEU A 13 37.82 -20.87 3.08
CA LEU A 13 37.39 -21.54 1.85
C LEU A 13 36.29 -22.59 2.09
N GLY A 14 36.37 -23.34 3.20
CA GLY A 14 35.31 -24.29 3.57
C GLY A 14 34.01 -23.59 3.99
N GLY A 15 34.12 -22.50 4.77
CA GLY A 15 32.97 -21.72 5.23
C GLY A 15 32.23 -21.02 4.08
N THR A 16 32.95 -20.47 3.11
CA THR A 16 32.33 -19.81 1.94
C THR A 16 31.58 -20.80 1.06
N ALA A 17 32.12 -22.00 0.82
CA ALA A 17 31.44 -23.03 0.05
C ALA A 17 30.10 -23.47 0.68
N ILE A 18 30.07 -23.66 2.01
CA ILE A 18 28.85 -24.01 2.75
C ILE A 18 27.85 -22.86 2.71
N PHE A 19 28.32 -21.61 2.87
CA PHE A 19 27.45 -20.44 2.84
C PHE A 19 26.80 -20.25 1.46
N VAL A 20 27.56 -20.42 0.38
CA VAL A 20 27.03 -20.34 -1.00
C VAL A 20 26.06 -21.48 -1.27
N GLY A 21 26.37 -22.70 -0.84
CA GLY A 21 25.47 -23.85 -0.94
C GLY A 21 24.17 -23.63 -0.19
N ALA A 22 24.24 -23.16 1.06
CA ALA A 22 23.07 -22.85 1.88
C ALA A 22 22.25 -21.70 1.29
N ALA A 23 22.90 -20.64 0.80
CA ALA A 23 22.23 -19.52 0.14
C ALA A 23 21.53 -19.96 -1.16
N GLY A 24 22.18 -20.81 -1.97
CA GLY A 24 21.57 -21.40 -3.17
C GLY A 24 20.39 -22.30 -2.83
N LEU A 25 20.50 -23.11 -1.78
CA LEU A 25 19.43 -23.98 -1.30
C LEU A 25 18.24 -23.16 -0.78
N LEU A 26 18.51 -22.09 -0.01
CA LEU A 26 17.48 -21.15 0.43
C LEU A 26 16.84 -20.41 -0.75
N ALA A 27 17.61 -19.97 -1.74
CA ALA A 27 17.09 -19.33 -2.95
C ALA A 27 16.18 -20.25 -3.77
N LEU A 28 16.35 -21.56 -3.66
CA LEU A 28 15.49 -22.56 -4.31
C LEU A 28 14.26 -22.93 -3.48
N LEU A 29 14.42 -23.09 -2.16
CA LEU A 29 13.34 -23.48 -1.26
C LEU A 29 12.36 -22.33 -0.97
N VAL A 30 12.86 -21.11 -0.82
CA VAL A 30 12.04 -19.94 -0.47
C VAL A 30 10.91 -19.71 -1.49
N PRO A 31 11.16 -19.62 -2.82
CA PRO A 31 10.09 -19.45 -3.80
C PRO A 31 9.03 -20.57 -3.75
N ALA A 32 9.48 -21.84 -3.61
CA ALA A 32 8.60 -23.00 -3.57
C ALA A 32 7.64 -22.98 -2.37
N PHE A 33 8.08 -22.45 -1.22
CA PHE A 33 7.25 -22.28 -0.03
C PHE A 33 6.47 -20.95 -0.04
N TYR A 34 6.92 -19.92 -0.77
CA TYR A 34 6.26 -18.62 -0.86
C TYR A 34 4.93 -18.66 -1.61
N GLU A 35 4.83 -19.41 -2.71
CA GLU A 35 3.61 -19.41 -3.53
C GLU A 35 2.38 -19.89 -2.75
N LYS A 36 2.54 -20.93 -1.92
CA LYS A 36 1.43 -21.45 -1.09
C LYS A 36 0.98 -20.47 -0.02
N ARG A 37 1.92 -19.76 0.62
CA ARG A 37 1.60 -18.74 1.63
C ARG A 37 0.97 -17.50 1.01
N VAL A 38 1.44 -17.05 -0.15
CA VAL A 38 0.94 -15.86 -0.83
C VAL A 38 -0.45 -16.09 -1.42
N ALA A 39 -0.75 -17.30 -1.90
CA ALA A 39 -2.08 -17.66 -2.40
C ALA A 39 -3.14 -17.57 -1.28
N GLU A 40 -2.83 -18.11 -0.10
CA GLU A 40 -3.71 -18.05 1.07
C GLU A 40 -3.89 -16.61 1.57
N LEU A 41 -2.80 -15.83 1.66
CA LEU A 41 -2.86 -14.41 2.02
C LEU A 41 -3.62 -13.54 1.00
N LYS A 42 -3.57 -13.90 -0.28
CA LYS A 42 -4.36 -13.21 -1.33
C LYS A 42 -5.84 -13.55 -1.24
N ALA A 43 -6.16 -14.79 -0.85
CA ALA A 43 -7.53 -15.22 -0.60
C ALA A 43 -8.11 -14.55 0.65
N GLU A 44 -7.35 -14.47 1.74
CA GLU A 44 -7.79 -13.84 3.00
C GLU A 44 -7.87 -12.31 2.93
N ARG A 45 -6.92 -11.63 2.27
CA ARG A 45 -6.96 -10.15 2.14
C ARG A 45 -7.94 -9.65 1.09
N GLY A 46 -8.62 -10.54 0.34
CA GLY A 46 -9.54 -10.15 -0.72
C GLY A 46 -8.89 -9.34 -1.86
N TRP A 47 -7.56 -9.38 -2.00
CA TRP A 47 -6.82 -8.59 -3.00
C TRP A 47 -6.96 -9.18 -4.42
N ALA A 48 -7.52 -10.38 -4.56
CA ALA A 48 -7.77 -11.01 -5.86
C ALA A 48 -9.03 -10.45 -6.55
N ALA A 49 -9.23 -9.12 -6.54
CA ALA A 49 -10.23 -8.51 -7.39
C ALA A 49 -9.79 -8.72 -8.85
N THR A 50 -10.59 -9.45 -9.61
CA THR A 50 -10.34 -9.59 -11.06
C THR A 50 -10.38 -8.18 -11.69
N PRO A 51 -9.69 -7.95 -12.82
CA PRO A 51 -9.72 -6.65 -13.49
C PRO A 51 -11.14 -6.15 -13.78
N LEU A 52 -12.08 -7.08 -14.05
CA LEU A 52 -13.48 -6.78 -14.29
C LEU A 52 -14.22 -6.32 -13.02
N GLU A 53 -14.00 -6.97 -11.88
CA GLU A 53 -14.57 -6.56 -10.59
C GLU A 53 -14.03 -5.19 -10.14
N THR A 54 -12.76 -4.93 -10.40
CA THR A 54 -12.11 -3.65 -10.08
C THR A 54 -12.70 -2.49 -10.89
N ASN A 55 -13.02 -2.71 -12.16
CA ASN A 55 -13.62 -1.68 -13.00
C ASN A 55 -15.07 -1.37 -12.61
N GLN A 56 -15.86 -2.39 -12.29
CA GLN A 56 -17.25 -2.22 -11.82
C GLN A 56 -17.32 -1.50 -10.47
N THR A 57 -16.44 -1.85 -9.53
CA THR A 57 -16.36 -1.15 -8.24
C THR A 57 -15.91 0.30 -8.39
N LYS A 58 -14.96 0.58 -9.30
CA LYS A 58 -14.56 1.96 -9.62
C LYS A 58 -15.70 2.78 -10.23
N SER A 59 -16.45 2.22 -11.18
CA SER A 59 -17.57 2.94 -11.80
C SER A 59 -18.70 3.21 -10.81
N ALA A 60 -19.03 2.24 -9.96
CA ALA A 60 -20.03 2.39 -8.89
C ALA A 60 -19.62 3.47 -7.88
N GLN A 61 -18.34 3.51 -7.49
CA GLN A 61 -17.80 4.57 -6.63
C GLN A 61 -17.90 5.94 -7.31
N ALA A 62 -17.42 6.06 -8.55
CA ALA A 62 -17.46 7.31 -9.30
C ALA A 62 -18.90 7.85 -9.46
N SER A 63 -19.89 6.97 -9.60
CA SER A 63 -21.30 7.37 -9.63
C SER A 63 -21.77 7.93 -8.30
N ARG A 64 -21.36 7.35 -7.16
CA ARG A 64 -21.72 7.86 -5.82
C ARG A 64 -21.13 9.23 -5.54
N LEU A 65 -19.89 9.48 -5.99
CA LEU A 65 -19.22 10.78 -5.80
C LEU A 65 -19.95 11.93 -6.53
N LYS A 66 -20.69 11.64 -7.59
CA LYS A 66 -21.40 12.62 -8.42
C LYS A 66 -22.86 12.82 -8.02
N SER A 67 -23.35 12.06 -7.05
CA SER A 67 -24.75 12.06 -6.64
C SER A 67 -24.94 12.65 -5.26
N TYR A 68 -26.09 13.28 -5.03
CA TYR A 68 -26.53 13.65 -3.69
C TYR A 68 -26.79 12.39 -2.85
N GLY A 69 -26.50 12.49 -1.56
CA GLY A 69 -26.65 11.40 -0.61
C GLY A 69 -27.57 11.74 0.55
N TRP A 70 -27.29 11.10 1.68
CA TRP A 70 -28.04 11.27 2.92
C TRP A 70 -27.75 12.60 3.61
N ILE A 71 -28.65 12.99 4.50
CA ILE A 71 -28.59 14.20 5.31
C ILE A 71 -28.71 13.80 6.77
N ASP A 72 -27.72 14.15 7.60
CA ASP A 72 -27.84 14.09 9.05
C ASP A 72 -28.01 15.50 9.60
N ARG A 73 -29.27 15.83 9.90
CA ARG A 73 -29.64 17.15 10.41
C ARG A 73 -29.22 17.35 11.87
N THR A 74 -29.05 16.28 12.64
CA THR A 74 -28.64 16.36 14.05
C THR A 74 -27.18 16.78 14.15
N ASN A 75 -26.33 16.20 13.31
CA ASN A 75 -24.89 16.51 13.29
C ASN A 75 -24.53 17.61 12.27
N GLY A 76 -25.49 18.11 11.49
CA GLY A 76 -25.25 19.14 10.47
C GLY A 76 -24.41 18.65 9.29
N VAL A 77 -24.41 17.35 9.01
CA VAL A 77 -23.58 16.73 7.94
C VAL A 77 -24.46 16.40 6.74
N VAL A 78 -23.99 16.79 5.55
CA VAL A 78 -24.70 16.55 4.28
C VAL A 78 -23.76 15.87 3.29
N ALA A 79 -24.21 14.77 2.68
CA ALA A 79 -23.51 14.16 1.55
C ALA A 79 -23.91 14.86 0.25
N LEU A 80 -22.98 15.63 -0.31
CA LEU A 80 -23.13 16.36 -1.58
C LEU A 80 -22.21 15.77 -2.65
N PRO A 81 -22.49 15.97 -3.94
CA PRO A 81 -21.54 15.69 -5.01
C PRO A 81 -20.20 16.38 -4.76
N ILE A 82 -19.10 15.69 -5.05
CA ILE A 82 -17.75 16.19 -4.75
C ILE A 82 -17.45 17.51 -5.45
N GLU A 83 -17.96 17.70 -6.67
CA GLU A 83 -17.83 18.95 -7.42
C GLU A 83 -18.45 20.11 -6.65
N ARG A 84 -19.65 19.90 -6.10
CA ARG A 84 -20.34 20.94 -5.33
C ARG A 84 -19.65 21.21 -3.99
N ALA A 85 -19.14 20.18 -3.34
CA ALA A 85 -18.36 20.33 -2.11
C ALA A 85 -17.10 21.18 -2.37
N MET A 86 -16.37 20.92 -3.47
CA MET A 86 -15.21 21.71 -3.86
C MET A 86 -15.58 23.18 -4.13
N GLU A 87 -16.66 23.43 -4.88
CA GLU A 87 -17.14 24.80 -5.14
C GLU A 87 -17.40 25.57 -3.85
N LEU A 88 -18.03 24.93 -2.86
CA LEU A 88 -18.33 25.55 -1.57
C LEU A 88 -17.05 25.85 -0.80
N VAL A 89 -16.08 24.92 -0.77
CA VAL A 89 -14.79 25.13 -0.09
C VAL A 89 -13.98 26.26 -0.73
N VAL A 90 -13.98 26.33 -2.07
CA VAL A 90 -13.30 27.42 -2.79
C VAL A 90 -13.99 28.75 -2.53
N ALA A 91 -15.33 28.78 -2.57
CA ALA A 91 -16.10 29.99 -2.29
C ALA A 91 -15.89 30.48 -0.85
N GLU A 92 -15.87 29.58 0.13
CA GLU A 92 -15.54 29.88 1.52
C GLU A 92 -14.12 30.43 1.65
N SER A 93 -13.14 29.78 1.03
CA SER A 93 -11.74 30.22 1.04
C SER A 93 -11.56 31.60 0.39
N ALA A 94 -12.30 31.89 -0.67
CA ALA A 94 -12.29 33.19 -1.34
C ALA A 94 -12.95 34.28 -0.49
N GLY A 95 -14.07 33.96 0.19
CA GLY A 95 -14.77 34.88 1.08
C GLY A 95 -13.99 35.20 2.36
N VAL A 96 -13.26 34.22 2.91
CA VAL A 96 -12.42 34.38 4.12
C VAL A 96 -11.30 35.40 3.90
N ASN A 97 -10.76 35.53 2.68
CA ASN A 97 -9.76 36.55 2.36
C ASN A 97 -10.34 37.96 2.17
N GLY A 98 -11.66 38.11 2.00
CA GLY A 98 -12.33 39.40 1.78
C GLY A 98 -12.97 40.01 3.04
N GLY A 99 -12.96 39.30 4.17
CA GLY A 99 -13.57 39.73 5.42
C GLY A 99 -12.62 40.51 6.31
N GLU A 100 -12.29 41.76 5.95
CA GLU A 100 -11.77 42.72 6.93
C GLU A 100 -12.79 42.87 8.07
N VAL A 101 -12.39 42.45 9.27
CA VAL A 101 -13.08 42.73 10.53
C VAL A 101 -13.01 44.24 10.78
N LYS A 102 -14.00 45.00 10.29
CA LYS A 102 -14.27 46.35 10.81
C LYS A 102 -14.85 46.21 12.22
N LYS A 103 -14.01 46.57 13.20
CA LYS A 103 -14.40 46.86 14.58
C LYS A 103 -15.31 48.08 14.66
#